data_AF-A0A8J5X5S6-F1
#
_entry.id   AF-A0A8J5X5S6-F1
#
_cell.length_a   1.000
_cell.length_b   1.000
_cell.length_c   1.000
_cell.angle_alpha   90.00
_cell.angle_beta   90.00
_cell.angle_gamma   90.00
#
_symmetry.space_group_name_H-M   'P 1'
#
loop_
_entity.id
_entity.type
_entity.pdbx_description
1 polymer ?
#
loop_
_entity_poly.entity_id
_entity_poly.type
_entity_poly.pdbx_seq_one_letter_code
_entity_poly.pdbx_strand_id
1 'polypeptide(L)'
;MPPSATVLEPGLVVVRGLLSSAEEERTAREAWAIGQGNGGFYKDGALNAAAGRGRIYDRAERFAAHYKATCDAAVAEARRVDPTMPPMLFTHLLINCYLTRDGLMWHRDIYENDGKSDHPVVNLSLGAACRFGWKHERQDEGQSVVLESGDVLLFGGPCRYILHTIEEILLDTTPPWMDGFEPGPLRFSFTFRDAPEVLGREEEFRFFKFSADMKEQDDFDKARRDERAALARAYQPPKMAVVPATPAA
;
A
#
# COMPACT_ATOMS: atom_id res chain seq x y z
N MET A 1 18.09 -4.77 -15.14
CA MET A 1 19.01 -4.36 -14.06
C MET A 1 18.60 -5.10 -12.80
N PRO A 2 19.51 -5.38 -11.84
CA PRO A 2 19.08 -5.94 -10.56
C PRO A 2 18.13 -4.96 -9.83
N PRO A 3 17.23 -5.46 -8.98
CA PRO A 3 16.36 -4.59 -8.19
C PRO A 3 17.18 -3.66 -7.30
N SER A 4 16.66 -2.45 -7.08
CA SER A 4 17.27 -1.45 -6.20
C SER A 4 16.27 -1.00 -5.14
N ALA A 5 16.63 -1.16 -3.87
CA ALA A 5 15.79 -0.74 -2.74
C ALA A 5 16.29 0.58 -2.14
N THR A 6 15.37 1.48 -1.80
CA THR A 6 15.66 2.78 -1.17
C THR A 6 14.69 3.04 -0.03
N VAL A 7 15.25 3.37 1.13
CA VAL A 7 14.48 3.78 2.31
C VAL A 7 14.06 5.24 2.12
N LEU A 8 12.75 5.50 2.11
CA LEU A 8 12.20 6.85 2.11
C LEU A 8 12.10 7.37 3.54
N GLU A 9 11.61 6.52 4.45
CA GLU A 9 11.55 6.72 5.90
C GLU A 9 11.66 5.35 6.61
N PRO A 10 12.00 5.27 7.91
CA PRO A 10 11.96 4.01 8.64
C PRO A 10 10.58 3.35 8.56
N GLY A 11 10.51 2.17 7.96
CA GLY A 11 9.28 1.44 7.68
C GLY A 11 8.65 1.73 6.32
N LEU A 12 9.24 2.62 5.50
CA LEU A 12 8.75 3.00 4.16
C LEU A 12 9.86 2.84 3.12
N VAL A 13 9.73 1.82 2.27
CA VAL A 13 10.76 1.44 1.29
C VAL A 13 10.17 1.34 -0.11
N VAL A 14 10.91 1.82 -1.10
CA VAL A 14 10.63 1.56 -2.52
C VAL A 14 11.67 0.59 -3.07
N VAL A 15 11.22 -0.50 -3.68
CA VAL A 15 12.04 -1.44 -4.45
C VAL A 15 11.74 -1.24 -5.93
N ARG A 16 12.74 -0.79 -6.69
CA ARG A 16 12.65 -0.50 -8.12
C ARG A 16 13.01 -1.71 -8.96
N GLY A 17 12.23 -1.97 -10.01
CA GLY A 17 12.51 -3.03 -10.98
C GLY A 17 12.62 -4.42 -10.35
N LEU A 18 11.68 -4.77 -9.47
CA LEU A 18 11.67 -6.08 -8.80
C LEU A 18 11.43 -7.22 -9.78
N LEU A 19 10.50 -7.00 -10.72
CA LEU A 19 10.13 -7.98 -11.73
C LEU A 19 10.88 -7.73 -13.03
N SER A 20 11.18 -8.80 -13.76
CA SER A 20 11.55 -8.71 -15.17
C SER A 20 10.34 -8.39 -16.04
N SER A 21 10.56 -7.85 -17.23
CA SER A 21 9.45 -7.50 -18.15
C SER A 21 8.54 -8.69 -18.50
N ALA A 22 9.09 -9.91 -18.57
CA ALA A 22 8.31 -11.12 -18.79
C ALA A 22 7.44 -11.49 -17.57
N GLU A 23 7.92 -11.22 -16.36
CA GLU A 23 7.14 -11.43 -15.13
C GLU A 23 6.06 -10.37 -14.97
N GLU A 24 6.36 -9.10 -15.29
CA GLU A 24 5.36 -8.03 -15.35
C GLU A 24 4.23 -8.37 -16.31
N GLU A 25 4.56 -8.75 -17.55
CA GLU A 25 3.57 -9.09 -18.58
C GLU A 25 2.71 -10.29 -18.14
N ARG A 26 3.34 -11.37 -17.66
CA ARG A 26 2.62 -12.55 -17.15
C ARG A 26 1.65 -12.16 -16.04
N THR A 27 2.13 -11.41 -15.05
CA THR A 27 1.35 -11.01 -13.86
C THR A 27 0.17 -10.13 -14.26
N ALA A 28 0.39 -9.16 -15.15
CA ALA A 28 -0.66 -8.30 -15.66
C ALA A 28 -1.72 -9.05 -16.49
N ARG A 29 -1.30 -9.97 -17.37
CA ARG A 29 -2.23 -10.78 -18.17
C ARG A 29 -3.08 -11.71 -17.30
N GLU A 30 -2.49 -12.32 -16.28
CA GLU A 30 -3.22 -13.14 -15.32
C GLU A 30 -4.23 -12.30 -14.52
N ALA A 31 -3.81 -11.15 -13.99
CA ALA A 31 -4.69 -10.24 -13.27
C ALA A 31 -5.86 -9.77 -14.13
N TRP A 32 -5.60 -9.48 -15.40
CA TRP A 32 -6.62 -9.12 -16.37
C TRP A 32 -7.60 -10.26 -16.62
N ALA A 33 -7.11 -11.48 -16.86
CA ALA A 33 -7.96 -12.65 -17.08
C ALA A 33 -8.88 -12.94 -15.87
N ILE A 34 -8.35 -12.84 -14.64
CA ILE A 34 -9.15 -12.95 -13.41
C ILE A 34 -10.18 -11.80 -13.35
N GLY A 35 -9.76 -10.59 -13.69
CA GLY A 35 -10.56 -9.38 -13.74
C GLY A 35 -11.76 -9.41 -14.69
N GLN A 36 -11.64 -10.13 -15.81
CA GLN A 36 -12.72 -10.35 -16.77
C GLN A 36 -13.68 -11.46 -16.34
N GLY A 37 -13.29 -12.31 -15.38
CA GLY A 37 -14.07 -13.43 -14.91
C GLY A 37 -15.24 -13.04 -14.01
N ASN A 38 -16.06 -14.04 -13.65
CA ASN A 38 -17.13 -13.84 -12.68
C ASN A 38 -16.52 -13.44 -11.33
N GLY A 39 -17.01 -12.35 -10.78
CA GLY A 39 -16.46 -11.78 -9.57
C GLY A 39 -15.10 -11.09 -9.75
N GLY A 40 -14.74 -10.71 -10.99
CA GLY A 40 -13.59 -9.87 -11.29
C GLY A 40 -13.84 -8.37 -11.05
N PHE A 41 -13.26 -7.53 -11.90
CA PHE A 41 -13.30 -6.07 -11.80
C PHE A 41 -14.67 -5.46 -12.09
N TYR A 42 -15.57 -6.21 -12.73
CA TYR A 42 -16.85 -5.72 -13.20
C TYR A 42 -18.01 -6.31 -12.40
N LYS A 43 -19.05 -5.50 -12.22
CA LYS A 43 -20.35 -5.87 -11.68
C LYS A 43 -21.42 -5.12 -12.47
N ASP A 44 -22.41 -5.84 -12.99
CA ASP A 44 -23.53 -5.27 -13.73
C ASP A 44 -23.10 -4.35 -14.89
N GLY A 45 -22.00 -4.72 -15.58
CA GLY A 45 -21.47 -3.98 -16.74
C GLY A 45 -20.62 -2.74 -16.41
N ALA A 46 -20.43 -2.42 -15.12
CA ALA A 46 -19.58 -1.32 -14.66
C ALA A 46 -18.44 -1.84 -13.77
N LEU A 47 -17.40 -1.03 -13.59
CA LEU A 47 -16.35 -1.36 -12.63
C LEU A 47 -16.89 -1.32 -11.20
N ASN A 48 -16.44 -2.26 -10.38
CA ASN A 48 -17.08 -2.57 -9.10
C ASN A 48 -16.60 -1.73 -7.91
N ALA A 49 -15.63 -0.82 -8.07
CA ALA A 49 -15.05 -0.04 -6.97
C ALA A 49 -15.34 1.46 -7.05
N ALA A 50 -15.16 2.06 -8.23
CA ALA A 50 -15.50 3.45 -8.54
C ALA A 50 -15.61 3.66 -10.06
N ALA A 51 -16.02 4.85 -10.49
CA ALA A 51 -15.87 5.25 -11.89
C ALA A 51 -14.39 5.12 -12.29
N GLY A 52 -14.09 4.33 -13.33
CA GLY A 52 -12.72 4.09 -13.77
C GLY A 52 -11.88 3.13 -12.92
N ARG A 53 -12.42 2.56 -11.83
CA ARG A 53 -11.66 1.62 -10.96
C ARG A 53 -12.43 0.35 -10.63
N GLY A 54 -11.83 -0.79 -10.95
CA GLY A 54 -12.27 -2.11 -10.51
C GLY A 54 -11.34 -2.68 -9.45
N ARG A 55 -11.86 -3.59 -8.62
CA ARG A 55 -11.08 -4.30 -7.60
C ARG A 55 -11.39 -5.79 -7.52
N ILE A 56 -10.41 -6.56 -7.08
CA ILE A 56 -10.54 -7.95 -6.65
C ILE A 56 -9.89 -8.05 -5.28
N TYR A 57 -10.57 -8.66 -4.31
CA TYR A 57 -10.02 -8.96 -2.99
C TYR A 57 -10.25 -10.43 -2.70
N ASP A 58 -9.20 -11.18 -2.42
CA ASP A 58 -9.32 -12.58 -2.03
C ASP A 58 -8.10 -13.06 -1.23
N ARG A 59 -8.20 -14.26 -0.67
CA ARG A 59 -7.10 -14.90 0.06
C ARG A 59 -5.98 -15.34 -0.87
N ALA A 60 -4.76 -15.30 -0.36
CA ALA A 60 -3.52 -15.57 -1.09
C ALA A 60 -3.53 -16.94 -1.80
N GLU A 61 -4.13 -17.97 -1.20
CA GLU A 61 -4.14 -19.34 -1.74
C GLU A 61 -4.97 -19.49 -3.03
N ARG A 62 -5.81 -18.50 -3.37
CA ARG A 62 -6.56 -18.49 -4.62
C ARG A 62 -5.79 -17.87 -5.79
N PHE A 63 -4.64 -17.28 -5.52
CA PHE A 63 -3.77 -16.71 -6.54
C PHE A 63 -2.60 -17.65 -6.85
N ALA A 64 -2.02 -17.50 -8.04
CA ALA A 64 -0.87 -18.29 -8.45
C ALA A 64 0.33 -18.09 -7.50
N ALA A 65 1.15 -19.13 -7.34
CA ALA A 65 2.27 -19.11 -6.39
C ALA A 65 3.30 -17.97 -6.63
N HIS A 66 3.39 -17.44 -7.86
CA HIS A 66 4.31 -16.35 -8.18
C HIS A 66 3.95 -15.04 -7.47
N TYR A 67 2.68 -14.81 -7.09
CA TYR A 67 2.28 -13.66 -6.27
C TYR A 67 2.96 -13.72 -4.90
N LYS A 68 2.93 -14.90 -4.25
CA LYS A 68 3.65 -15.10 -2.98
C LYS A 68 5.15 -14.89 -3.16
N ALA A 69 5.75 -15.47 -4.20
CA ALA A 69 7.17 -15.30 -4.46
C ALA A 69 7.56 -13.82 -4.65
N THR A 70 6.72 -13.04 -5.33
CA THR A 70 6.92 -11.59 -5.52
C THR A 70 6.86 -10.84 -4.20
N CYS A 71 5.87 -11.15 -3.34
CA CYS A 71 5.75 -10.57 -2.00
C CYS A 71 6.98 -10.89 -1.14
N ASP A 72 7.38 -12.17 -1.08
CA ASP A 72 8.54 -12.60 -0.30
C ASP A 72 9.82 -11.90 -0.76
N ALA A 73 10.02 -11.77 -2.08
CA ALA A 73 11.18 -11.08 -2.66
C ALA A 73 11.20 -9.58 -2.33
N ALA A 74 10.05 -8.90 -2.45
CA ALA A 74 9.93 -7.48 -2.11
C ALA A 74 10.27 -7.22 -0.63
N VAL A 75 9.74 -8.05 0.27
CA VAL A 75 9.98 -7.93 1.72
C VAL A 75 11.44 -8.25 2.04
N ALA A 76 12.05 -9.23 1.38
CA ALA A 76 13.47 -9.51 1.56
C ALA A 76 14.36 -8.31 1.18
N GLU A 77 14.10 -7.66 0.03
CA GLU A 77 14.84 -6.47 -0.39
C GLU A 77 14.63 -5.29 0.57
N ALA A 78 13.39 -5.07 1.03
CA ALA A 78 13.12 -3.98 1.96
C ALA A 78 13.82 -4.17 3.30
N ARG A 79 13.73 -5.37 3.88
CA ARG A 79 14.39 -5.69 5.17
C ARG A 79 15.92 -5.68 5.08
N ARG A 80 16.48 -5.90 3.89
CA ARG A 80 17.92 -5.81 3.65
C ARG A 80 18.43 -4.37 3.80
N VAL A 81 17.63 -3.37 3.42
CA VAL A 81 18.02 -1.95 3.48
C VAL A 81 17.44 -1.20 4.68
N ASP A 82 16.36 -1.71 5.27
CA ASP A 82 15.68 -1.11 6.42
C ASP A 82 15.45 -2.14 7.53
N PRO A 83 16.22 -2.09 8.64
CA PRO A 83 16.05 -3.00 9.76
C PRO A 83 14.76 -2.78 10.54
N THR A 84 14.03 -1.68 10.33
CA THR A 84 12.74 -1.41 10.97
C THR A 84 11.56 -2.02 10.22
N MET A 85 11.78 -2.54 9.01
CA MET A 85 10.77 -3.23 8.23
C MET A 85 10.45 -4.60 8.84
N PRO A 86 9.20 -4.85 9.29
CA PRO A 86 8.81 -6.15 9.84
C PRO A 86 8.76 -7.26 8.78
N PRO A 87 8.68 -8.54 9.18
CA PRO A 87 8.34 -9.61 8.25
C PRO A 87 6.90 -9.47 7.73
N MET A 88 6.51 -10.30 6.77
CA MET A 88 5.18 -10.32 6.19
C MET A 88 4.64 -11.74 6.17
N LEU A 89 3.37 -11.91 6.55
CA LEU A 89 2.60 -13.13 6.34
C LEU A 89 1.53 -12.84 5.29
N PHE A 90 1.82 -13.19 4.04
CA PHE A 90 0.90 -12.92 2.94
C PHE A 90 -0.35 -13.82 3.05
N THR A 91 -1.46 -13.22 3.47
CA THR A 91 -2.76 -13.90 3.62
C THR A 91 -3.78 -13.43 2.60
N HIS A 92 -3.71 -12.19 2.12
CA HIS A 92 -4.70 -11.62 1.20
C HIS A 92 -4.08 -10.70 0.15
N LEU A 93 -4.69 -10.69 -1.03
CA LEU A 93 -4.32 -9.82 -2.14
C LEU A 93 -5.52 -8.95 -2.55
N LEU A 94 -5.31 -7.65 -2.59
CA LEU A 94 -6.18 -6.69 -3.24
C LEU A 94 -5.55 -6.29 -4.58
N ILE A 95 -6.24 -6.57 -5.68
CA ILE A 95 -5.85 -6.08 -7.01
C ILE A 95 -6.78 -4.93 -7.37
N ASN A 96 -6.25 -3.75 -7.64
CA ASN A 96 -6.99 -2.64 -8.24
C ASN A 96 -6.59 -2.49 -9.71
N CYS A 97 -7.57 -2.27 -10.58
CA CYS A 97 -7.39 -1.89 -11.97
C CYS A 97 -7.91 -0.47 -12.18
N TYR A 98 -7.06 0.43 -12.67
CA TYR A 98 -7.36 1.82 -12.96
C TYR A 98 -7.37 2.04 -14.47
N LEU A 99 -8.49 2.54 -14.99
CA LEU A 99 -8.71 2.85 -16.41
C LEU A 99 -8.79 4.36 -16.69
N THR A 100 -8.71 5.19 -15.64
CA THR A 100 -8.71 6.66 -15.73
C THR A 100 -7.51 7.24 -15.00
N ARG A 101 -7.32 8.56 -15.13
CA ARG A 101 -6.28 9.32 -14.41
C ARG A 101 -6.61 9.49 -12.92
N ASP A 102 -7.83 9.16 -12.53
CA ASP A 102 -8.30 9.32 -11.16
C ASP A 102 -7.54 8.36 -10.24
N GLY A 103 -6.98 8.92 -9.17
CA GLY A 103 -6.29 8.15 -8.17
C GLY A 103 -7.23 7.61 -7.08
N LEU A 104 -6.79 7.73 -5.83
CA LEU A 104 -7.50 7.23 -4.66
C LEU A 104 -7.26 8.24 -3.54
N MET A 105 -8.35 8.70 -2.92
CA MET A 105 -8.33 9.71 -1.85
C MET A 105 -7.41 9.32 -0.68
N TRP A 106 -7.00 10.32 0.10
CA TRP A 106 -6.25 10.12 1.35
C TRP A 106 -6.96 9.17 2.30
N HIS A 107 -6.28 8.07 2.66
CA HIS A 107 -6.77 7.04 3.57
C HIS A 107 -5.61 6.36 4.29
N ARG A 108 -5.94 5.57 5.31
CA ARG A 108 -5.02 4.61 5.96
C ARG A 108 -5.54 3.20 5.71
N ASP A 109 -4.62 2.23 5.65
CA ASP A 109 -4.95 0.81 5.64
C ASP A 109 -5.18 0.33 7.09
N ILE A 110 -6.37 0.61 7.63
CA ILE A 110 -6.82 0.33 9.01
C ILE A 110 -8.11 -0.49 9.09
N TYR A 111 -8.67 -0.90 7.95
CA TYR A 111 -9.89 -1.72 7.89
C TYR A 111 -9.61 -3.12 8.42
N GLU A 112 -10.66 -3.85 8.82
CA GLU A 112 -10.51 -5.22 9.34
C GLU A 112 -9.73 -6.13 8.37
N ASN A 113 -9.91 -5.94 7.07
CA ASN A 113 -9.23 -6.67 6.00
C ASN A 113 -7.86 -6.10 5.60
N ASP A 114 -7.36 -5.11 6.34
CA ASP A 114 -5.98 -4.64 6.27
C ASP A 114 -5.10 -5.36 7.29
N GLY A 115 -5.70 -6.01 8.28
CA GLY A 115 -5.01 -6.74 9.33
C GLY A 115 -4.59 -5.86 10.51
N LYS A 116 -4.29 -6.50 11.64
CA LYS A 116 -4.00 -5.82 12.92
C LYS A 116 -2.52 -5.76 13.27
N SER A 117 -1.67 -6.49 12.55
CA SER A 117 -0.22 -6.51 12.77
C SER A 117 0.44 -5.23 12.25
N ASP A 118 1.70 -5.03 12.61
CA ASP A 118 2.54 -3.98 12.03
C ASP A 118 3.25 -4.43 10.74
N HIS A 119 2.97 -5.65 10.26
CA HIS A 119 3.54 -6.18 9.02
C HIS A 119 3.22 -5.29 7.82
N PRO A 120 4.14 -5.17 6.86
CA PRO A 120 4.00 -4.18 5.81
C PRO A 120 2.83 -4.45 4.89
N VAL A 121 2.16 -3.38 4.48
CA VAL A 121 1.43 -3.39 3.22
C VAL A 121 2.46 -3.35 2.10
N VAL A 122 2.41 -4.32 1.20
CA VAL A 122 3.28 -4.41 0.03
C VAL A 122 2.46 -4.05 -1.20
N ASN A 123 2.88 -3.06 -1.99
CA ASN A 123 2.14 -2.57 -3.16
C ASN A 123 3.01 -2.66 -4.42
N LEU A 124 2.77 -3.66 -5.27
CA LEU A 124 3.37 -3.75 -6.60
C LEU A 124 2.55 -2.92 -7.59
N SER A 125 3.24 -2.12 -8.41
CA SER A 125 2.66 -1.33 -9.50
C SER A 125 3.03 -1.94 -10.85
N LEU A 126 2.04 -2.21 -11.71
CA LEU A 126 2.25 -2.64 -13.10
C LEU A 126 1.44 -1.77 -14.06
N GLY A 127 2.01 -1.45 -15.22
CA GLY A 127 1.36 -0.62 -16.23
C GLY A 127 1.68 0.87 -16.08
N ALA A 128 0.69 1.73 -16.32
CA ALA A 128 0.87 3.16 -16.15
C ALA A 128 1.42 3.50 -14.75
N ALA A 129 2.40 4.40 -14.71
CA ALA A 129 2.95 4.90 -13.47
C ALA A 129 1.88 5.66 -12.65
N CYS A 130 2.10 5.78 -11.35
CA CYS A 130 1.28 6.62 -10.49
C CYS A 130 2.12 7.51 -9.59
N ARG A 131 1.55 8.64 -9.17
CA ARG A 131 2.10 9.46 -8.09
C ARG A 131 1.49 9.01 -6.77
N PHE A 132 2.29 8.33 -5.95
CA PHE A 132 1.91 7.93 -4.60
C PHE A 132 2.28 9.03 -3.62
N GLY A 133 1.31 9.52 -2.86
CA GLY A 133 1.52 10.53 -1.82
C GLY A 133 1.41 9.91 -0.42
N TRP A 134 2.23 10.38 0.53
CA TRP A 134 2.15 9.98 1.94
C TRP A 134 2.38 11.14 2.90
N LYS A 135 1.87 10.95 4.12
CA LYS A 135 2.17 11.76 5.31
C LYS A 135 1.72 11.05 6.59
N HIS A 136 2.14 11.54 7.74
CA HIS A 136 1.78 10.91 9.02
C HIS A 136 0.40 11.37 9.51
N GLU A 137 0.10 12.67 9.42
CA GLU A 137 -1.16 13.25 9.86
C GLU A 137 -1.84 14.12 8.80
N ARG A 138 -3.14 14.39 8.97
CA ARG A 138 -3.93 15.15 7.98
C ARG A 138 -3.41 16.57 7.73
N GLN A 139 -2.90 17.22 8.77
CA GLN A 139 -2.35 18.58 8.71
C GLN A 139 -0.92 18.64 8.18
N ASP A 140 -0.22 17.52 8.10
CA ASP A 140 1.17 17.49 7.67
C ASP A 140 1.26 17.79 6.17
N GLU A 141 2.42 18.31 5.76
CA GLU A 141 2.78 18.44 4.35
C GLU A 141 2.99 17.05 3.75
N GLY A 142 2.41 16.81 2.57
CA GLY A 142 2.52 15.54 1.87
C GLY A 142 3.84 15.41 1.12
N GLN A 143 4.43 14.23 1.16
CA GLN A 143 5.52 13.84 0.27
C GLN A 143 4.98 12.92 -0.83
N SER A 144 5.67 12.83 -1.98
CA SER A 144 5.26 11.93 -3.05
C SER A 144 6.42 11.27 -3.77
N VAL A 145 6.13 10.11 -4.36
CA VAL A 145 7.05 9.33 -5.18
C VAL A 145 6.29 8.79 -6.39
N VAL A 146 6.93 8.82 -7.56
CA VAL A 146 6.40 8.16 -8.75
C VAL A 146 6.75 6.68 -8.68
N LEU A 147 5.76 5.80 -8.80
CA LEU A 147 5.91 4.35 -8.92
C LEU A 147 5.65 3.96 -10.37
N GLU A 148 6.66 3.40 -11.02
CA GLU A 148 6.60 2.93 -12.40
C GLU A 148 6.21 1.44 -12.45
N SER A 149 6.05 0.91 -13.65
CA SER A 149 5.80 -0.53 -13.83
C SER A 149 6.97 -1.35 -13.28
N GLY A 150 6.66 -2.36 -12.47
CA GLY A 150 7.63 -3.25 -11.84
C GLY A 150 8.12 -2.77 -10.46
N ASP A 151 7.72 -1.57 -10.03
CA ASP A 151 8.09 -1.05 -8.72
C ASP A 151 7.20 -1.57 -7.60
N VAL A 152 7.79 -1.73 -6.42
CA VAL A 152 7.09 -2.14 -5.19
C VAL A 152 7.32 -1.12 -4.10
N LEU A 153 6.24 -0.60 -3.52
CA LEU A 153 6.27 0.22 -2.32
C LEU A 153 5.89 -0.64 -1.11
N LEU A 154 6.62 -0.54 -0.02
CA LEU A 154 6.33 -1.23 1.24
C LEU A 154 6.20 -0.21 2.35
N PHE A 155 5.12 -0.29 3.13
CA PHE A 155 4.94 0.51 4.34
C PHE A 155 4.48 -0.34 5.52
N GLY A 156 5.33 -0.49 6.52
CA GLY A 156 5.15 -1.33 7.70
C GLY A 156 5.84 -0.74 8.93
N GLY A 157 5.75 -1.43 10.07
CA GLY A 157 6.35 -0.99 11.32
C GLY A 157 5.98 0.46 11.64
N PRO A 158 6.95 1.39 11.79
CA PRO A 158 6.65 2.80 12.06
C PRO A 158 5.74 3.48 11.03
N CYS A 159 5.79 3.04 9.76
CA CYS A 159 4.97 3.59 8.68
C CYS A 159 3.73 2.74 8.36
N ARG A 160 3.40 1.71 9.13
CA ARG A 160 2.26 0.81 8.83
C ARG A 160 0.94 1.56 8.63
N TYR A 161 0.75 2.65 9.39
CA TYR A 161 -0.48 3.44 9.41
C TYR A 161 -0.26 4.85 8.87
N ILE A 162 0.62 5.06 7.88
CA ILE A 162 0.71 6.36 7.19
C ILE A 162 -0.60 6.68 6.46
N LEU A 163 -0.92 7.97 6.41
CA LEU A 163 -1.95 8.48 5.53
C LEU A 163 -1.37 8.50 4.12
N HIS A 164 -2.05 7.92 3.16
CA HIS A 164 -1.56 7.82 1.81
C HIS A 164 -2.66 7.97 0.77
N THR A 165 -2.24 8.28 -0.45
CA THR A 165 -3.12 8.61 -1.56
C THR A 165 -2.47 8.16 -2.86
N ILE A 166 -3.28 7.88 -3.87
CA ILE A 166 -2.81 7.95 -5.25
C ILE A 166 -3.27 9.31 -5.76
N GLU A 167 -2.34 10.21 -6.04
CA GLU A 167 -2.66 11.58 -6.47
C GLU A 167 -3.15 11.59 -7.93
N GLU A 168 -2.47 10.83 -8.79
CA GLU A 168 -2.78 10.72 -10.21
C GLU A 168 -2.24 9.40 -10.80
N ILE A 169 -2.96 8.85 -11.79
CA ILE A 169 -2.45 7.82 -12.69
C ILE A 169 -1.93 8.48 -13.98
N LEU A 170 -0.67 8.23 -14.31
CA LEU A 170 0.03 8.80 -15.45
C LEU A 170 -0.15 7.90 -16.69
N LEU A 171 -1.36 7.85 -17.25
CA LEU A 171 -1.72 6.92 -18.33
C LEU A 171 -0.81 7.01 -19.58
N ASP A 172 -0.18 8.16 -19.84
CA ASP A 172 0.75 8.32 -20.97
C ASP A 172 2.07 7.55 -20.78
N THR A 173 2.31 6.99 -19.60
CA THR A 173 3.50 6.19 -19.26
C THR A 173 3.26 4.67 -19.34
N THR A 174 2.08 4.24 -19.81
CA THR A 174 1.80 2.80 -19.98
C THR A 174 2.87 2.13 -20.84
N PRO A 175 3.52 1.05 -20.36
CA PRO A 175 4.53 0.34 -21.13
C PRO A 175 3.96 -0.26 -22.42
N PRO A 176 4.70 -0.25 -23.55
CA PRO A 176 4.23 -0.81 -24.82
C PRO A 176 3.84 -2.30 -24.78
N TRP A 177 4.38 -3.07 -23.84
CA TRP A 177 4.00 -4.49 -23.69
C TRP A 177 2.55 -4.69 -23.23
N MET A 178 1.90 -3.62 -22.74
CA MET A 178 0.47 -3.59 -22.44
C MET A 178 -0.41 -3.33 -23.67
N ASP A 179 0.16 -3.30 -24.88
CA ASP A 179 -0.65 -3.32 -26.10
C ASP A 179 -1.55 -4.56 -26.12
N GLY A 180 -2.85 -4.35 -26.35
CA GLY A 180 -3.87 -5.41 -26.42
C GLY A 180 -4.67 -5.66 -25.13
N PHE A 181 -4.46 -4.87 -24.08
CA PHE A 181 -5.41 -4.79 -22.96
C PHE A 181 -6.54 -3.83 -23.32
N GLU A 182 -7.79 -4.33 -23.35
CA GLU A 182 -8.96 -3.55 -23.81
C GLU A 182 -10.13 -3.62 -22.81
N PRO A 183 -10.50 -2.51 -22.15
CA PRO A 183 -10.00 -1.14 -22.37
C PRO A 183 -8.59 -0.88 -21.82
N GLY A 184 -7.82 -0.05 -22.52
CA GLY A 184 -6.55 0.55 -22.08
C GLY A 184 -6.41 1.99 -22.58
N PRO A 185 -5.38 2.76 -22.16
CA PRO A 185 -4.31 2.43 -21.23
C PRO A 185 -4.80 2.19 -19.79
N LEU A 186 -4.01 1.47 -18.98
CA LEU A 186 -4.38 1.11 -17.61
C LEU A 186 -3.20 0.98 -16.64
N ARG A 187 -3.52 0.90 -15.35
CA ARG A 187 -2.61 0.51 -14.25
C ARG A 187 -3.22 -0.61 -13.42
N PHE A 188 -2.41 -1.57 -13.02
CA PHE A 188 -2.71 -2.48 -11.92
C PHE A 188 -1.92 -2.10 -10.66
N SER A 189 -2.58 -2.27 -9.52
CA SER A 189 -1.97 -2.19 -8.20
C SER A 189 -2.28 -3.47 -7.43
N PHE A 190 -1.24 -4.15 -6.96
CA PHE A 190 -1.33 -5.39 -6.22
C PHE A 190 -0.90 -5.13 -4.78
N THR A 191 -1.88 -5.06 -3.88
CA THR A 191 -1.67 -4.79 -2.46
C THR A 191 -1.74 -6.11 -1.68
N PHE A 192 -0.59 -6.61 -1.25
CA PHE A 192 -0.45 -7.80 -0.42
C PHE A 192 -0.62 -7.41 1.05
N ARG A 193 -1.36 -8.23 1.80
CA ARG A 193 -1.79 -7.94 3.17
C ARG A 193 -1.61 -9.13 4.09
N ASP A 194 -1.35 -8.81 5.36
CA ASP A 194 -1.38 -9.75 6.48
C ASP A 194 -2.62 -9.49 7.35
N ALA A 195 -3.74 -10.08 6.93
CA ALA A 195 -5.04 -9.99 7.61
C ALA A 195 -5.61 -11.38 7.93
N PRO A 196 -4.96 -12.19 8.80
CA PRO A 196 -5.41 -13.53 9.13
C PRO A 196 -6.80 -13.53 9.81
N GLU A 197 -7.21 -12.41 10.41
CA GLU A 197 -8.49 -12.24 11.09
C GLU A 197 -9.70 -12.37 10.17
N VAL A 198 -9.51 -12.15 8.86
CA VAL A 198 -10.59 -12.19 7.87
C VAL A 198 -10.52 -13.42 6.94
N LEU A 199 -9.61 -14.35 7.20
CA LEU A 199 -9.59 -15.64 6.49
C LEU A 199 -10.93 -16.36 6.68
N GLY A 200 -11.58 -16.71 5.58
CA GLY A 200 -12.94 -17.29 5.61
C GLY A 200 -14.06 -16.30 5.34
N ARG A 201 -13.77 -15.00 5.34
CA ARG A 201 -14.74 -13.90 5.30
C ARG A 201 -14.51 -12.96 4.11
N GLU A 202 -13.81 -13.40 3.07
CA GLU A 202 -13.38 -12.55 1.96
C GLU A 202 -14.55 -11.89 1.23
N GLU A 203 -15.69 -12.59 1.12
CA GLU A 203 -16.92 -12.07 0.53
C GLU A 203 -17.46 -10.81 1.23
N GLU A 204 -17.19 -10.63 2.53
CA GLU A 204 -17.61 -9.43 3.28
C GLU A 204 -16.90 -8.16 2.81
N PHE A 205 -15.70 -8.31 2.25
CA PHE A 205 -14.75 -7.25 1.84
C PHE A 205 -14.60 -7.14 0.33
N ARG A 206 -15.39 -7.92 -0.40
CA ARG A 206 -15.40 -7.98 -1.87
C ARG A 206 -15.69 -6.62 -2.52
N PHE A 207 -16.51 -5.80 -1.88
CA PHE A 207 -16.87 -4.45 -2.33
C PHE A 207 -16.51 -3.41 -1.27
N PHE A 208 -16.16 -2.20 -1.70
CA PHE A 208 -15.91 -1.07 -0.79
C PHE A 208 -17.24 -0.54 -0.23
N LYS A 209 -17.29 -0.23 1.07
CA LYS A 209 -18.49 0.23 1.78
C LYS A 209 -18.28 1.65 2.31
N PHE A 210 -18.39 2.62 1.40
CA PHE A 210 -17.99 4.01 1.61
C PHE A 210 -18.39 4.65 2.96
N SER A 211 -19.64 4.45 3.44
CA SER A 211 -20.10 5.08 4.68
C SER A 211 -19.51 4.47 5.95
N ALA A 212 -19.28 3.16 5.98
CA ALA A 212 -18.61 2.50 7.10
C ALA A 212 -17.11 2.86 7.09
N ASP A 213 -16.51 2.80 5.90
CA ASP A 213 -15.08 2.95 5.70
C ASP A 213 -14.58 4.37 6.03
N MET A 214 -15.40 5.41 5.82
CA MET A 214 -15.05 6.79 6.20
C MET A 214 -15.13 7.03 7.71
N LYS A 215 -16.08 6.40 8.41
CA LYS A 215 -16.21 6.53 9.87
C LYS A 215 -14.98 5.98 10.59
N GLU A 216 -14.43 4.87 10.11
CA GLU A 216 -13.23 4.26 10.69
C GLU A 216 -12.01 5.16 10.58
N GLN A 217 -11.86 5.91 9.47
CA GLN A 217 -10.78 6.89 9.30
C GLN A 217 -10.88 8.03 10.32
N ASP A 218 -12.09 8.59 10.52
CA ASP A 218 -12.31 9.67 11.49
C ASP A 218 -12.08 9.22 12.93
N ASP A 219 -12.55 8.01 13.28
CA ASP A 219 -12.37 7.42 14.61
C ASP A 219 -10.87 7.17 14.90
N PHE A 220 -10.12 6.67 13.92
CA PHE A 220 -8.67 6.45 14.05
C PHE A 220 -7.93 7.77 14.28
N ASP A 221 -8.23 8.80 13.48
CA ASP A 221 -7.57 10.10 13.62
C ASP A 221 -7.94 10.77 14.96
N LYS A 222 -9.13 10.52 15.50
CA LYS A 222 -9.50 10.96 16.85
C LYS A 222 -8.68 10.21 17.91
N ALA A 223 -8.60 8.89 17.83
CA ALA A 223 -7.85 8.07 18.78
C ALA A 223 -6.37 8.46 18.85
N ARG A 224 -5.72 8.69 17.69
CA ARG A 224 -4.33 9.15 17.64
C ARG A 224 -4.13 10.54 18.25
N ARG A 225 -5.06 11.47 17.99
CA ARG A 225 -5.01 12.81 18.60
C ARG A 225 -5.11 12.72 20.13
N ASP A 226 -6.01 11.88 20.63
CA ASP A 226 -6.19 11.67 22.07
C ASP A 226 -4.96 11.02 22.71
N GLU A 227 -4.35 10.01 22.07
CA GLU A 227 -3.12 9.37 22.52
C GLU A 227 -1.94 10.34 22.58
N ARG A 228 -1.73 11.15 21.52
CA ARG A 228 -0.67 12.17 21.50
C ARG A 228 -0.88 13.22 22.60
N ALA A 229 -2.12 13.65 22.81
CA ALA A 229 -2.45 14.58 23.89
C ALA A 229 -2.17 13.98 25.27
N ALA A 230 -2.45 12.68 25.46
CA ALA A 230 -2.14 11.96 26.70
C ALA A 230 -0.62 11.85 26.94
N LEU A 231 0.15 11.49 25.91
CA LEU A 231 1.61 11.44 25.98
C LEU A 231 2.23 12.81 26.28
N ALA A 232 1.74 13.87 25.64
CA ALA A 232 2.19 15.24 25.89
C ALA A 232 1.90 15.69 27.33
N ARG A 233 0.75 15.29 27.90
CA ARG A 233 0.42 15.55 29.32
C ARG A 233 1.28 14.73 30.28
N ALA A 234 1.67 13.51 29.90
CA ALA A 234 2.51 12.63 30.71
C ALA A 234 4.00 12.99 30.65
N TYR A 235 4.43 13.71 29.60
CA TYR A 235 5.82 14.12 29.44
C TYR A 235 6.26 15.10 30.53
N GLN A 236 7.15 14.65 31.40
CA GLN A 236 7.89 15.51 32.31
C GLN A 236 9.27 15.80 31.70
N PRO A 237 9.60 17.07 31.40
CA PRO A 237 10.92 17.40 30.89
C PRO A 237 11.98 17.03 31.93
N PRO A 238 13.17 16.55 31.50
CA PRO A 238 14.24 16.23 32.43
C PRO A 238 14.62 17.46 33.25
N LYS A 239 14.72 17.31 34.58
CA LYS A 239 15.26 18.36 35.45
C LYS A 239 16.69 18.64 34.99
N MET A 240 16.96 19.87 34.56
CA MET A 240 18.32 20.31 34.27
C MET A 240 19.18 20.09 35.52
N ALA A 241 20.19 19.24 35.40
CA ALA A 241 21.21 19.10 36.44
C ALA A 241 21.99 20.42 36.50
N VAL A 242 21.78 21.19 37.57
CA VAL A 242 22.61 22.35 37.87
C VAL A 242 24.00 21.81 38.20
N VAL A 243 24.95 21.95 37.27
CA VAL A 243 26.35 21.62 37.53
C VAL A 243 26.89 22.67 38.52
N PRO A 244 27.32 22.30 39.73
CA PRO A 244 27.87 23.25 40.67
C PRO A 244 29.16 23.84 40.09
N ALA A 245 29.26 25.16 40.08
CA ALA A 245 30.43 25.89 39.63
C ALA A 245 31.66 25.46 40.46
N THR A 246 32.71 25.01 39.78
CA THR A 246 33.98 24.67 40.41
C THR A 246 34.63 25.95 40.95
N PRO A 247 35.09 26.02 42.21
CA PRO A 247 35.78 27.20 42.71
C PRO A 247 37.13 27.34 41.97
N ALA A 248 37.40 28.53 41.45
CA ALA A 248 38.71 28.86 40.90
C ALA A 248 39.76 28.88 42.03
N ALA A 249 40.88 28.20 41.80
CA ALA A 249 42.06 28.19 42.65
C ALA A 249 43.02 29.32 42.28
#